data_AF-A0A9R1BVB4-F1
#
_entry.id   AF-A0A9R1BVB4-F1
#
_cell.length_a   1.000
_cell.length_b   1.000
_cell.length_c   1.000
_cell.angle_alpha   90.00
_cell.angle_beta   90.00
_cell.angle_gamma   90.00
#
_symmetry.space_group_name_H-M   'P 1'
#
loop_
_entity.id
_entity.type
_entity.pdbx_description
1 polymer ?
#
loop_
_entity_poly.entity_id
_entity_poly.type
_entity_poly.pdbx_seq_one_letter_code
_entity_poly.pdbx_strand_id
1 'polypeptide(L)'
;MARPLGLGLALALLLAMSATVLPLASSADDYARCEGAVKGWADSVGEGDNGGDKLNLKDLLFFLHIPRTGGRTYFHCFLKKLYTNAQECPRSYDKLRFDPSHPDCTLVVSHDDYSLTSKLPRERTSVVTILRNPVDRVFSTYEFSVEVAARFLVHPNLTSAKTMTSRVLTKSRAVSTLDIWPWKYLVPWMREDLFARRDARGNDSVPSSKKINAYDVEDMVMPLHQYINDPVAHEIIHNGATFQITGLTNNSYFNGAHEVRHCVRKHPDLGRFVLQVAKNRLDRMLYVGLTEDHEESARLFAHMVGAQVLSQSGALKLDVQEDQPSGTDSHSSMLDPEDEETNEHME
;
A
#
# COMPACT_ATOMS: atom_id res chain seq x y z
N MET A 1 -50.68 57.71 -13.57
CA MET A 1 -50.38 56.42 -12.91
C MET A 1 -49.05 55.90 -13.43
N ALA A 2 -47.95 56.21 -12.73
CA ALA A 2 -46.62 55.71 -13.08
C ALA A 2 -46.35 54.44 -12.26
N ARG A 3 -46.12 53.30 -12.95
CA ARG A 3 -45.83 52.00 -12.32
C ARG A 3 -44.36 51.93 -11.89
N PRO A 4 -44.02 51.32 -10.73
CA PRO A 4 -42.65 51.22 -10.27
C PRO A 4 -41.96 50.03 -10.96
N LEU A 5 -41.37 50.24 -12.13
CA LEU A 5 -40.56 49.22 -12.81
C LEU A 5 -39.15 49.04 -12.21
N GLY A 6 -38.71 49.95 -11.31
CA GLY A 6 -37.32 50.00 -10.83
C GLY A 6 -36.96 48.98 -9.75
N LEU A 7 -37.91 48.55 -8.91
CA LEU A 7 -37.61 47.73 -7.74
C LEU A 7 -37.35 46.26 -8.09
N GLY A 8 -38.10 45.71 -9.05
CA GLY A 8 -37.95 44.31 -9.49
C GLY A 8 -36.64 44.06 -10.24
N LEU A 9 -36.19 45.03 -11.05
CA LEU A 9 -34.93 44.94 -11.77
C LEU A 9 -33.73 45.01 -10.81
N ALA A 10 -33.78 45.89 -9.81
CA ALA A 10 -32.75 46.02 -8.79
C ALA A 10 -32.62 44.76 -7.92
N LEU A 11 -33.75 44.13 -7.55
CA LEU A 11 -33.75 42.89 -6.78
C LEU A 11 -33.19 41.71 -7.61
N ALA A 12 -33.53 41.64 -8.90
CA ALA A 12 -33.01 40.61 -9.80
C ALA A 12 -31.50 40.77 -10.05
N LEU A 13 -30.99 42.00 -10.17
CA LEU A 13 -29.56 42.29 -10.27
C LEU A 13 -28.81 41.96 -8.97
N LEU A 14 -29.38 42.24 -7.79
CA LEU A 14 -28.80 41.86 -6.50
C LEU A 14 -28.75 40.33 -6.29
N LEU A 15 -29.78 39.60 -6.73
CA LEU A 15 -29.83 38.14 -6.68
C LEU A 15 -28.88 37.48 -7.70
N ALA A 16 -28.70 38.08 -8.88
CA ALA A 16 -27.73 37.60 -9.86
C ALA A 16 -26.29 37.84 -9.39
N MET A 17 -26.02 38.99 -8.76
CA MET A 17 -24.69 39.30 -8.20
C MET A 17 -24.35 38.45 -6.98
N SER A 18 -25.32 38.08 -6.12
CA SER A 18 -25.06 37.18 -5.00
C SER A 18 -24.76 35.75 -5.47
N ALA A 19 -25.39 35.27 -6.54
CA ALA A 19 -25.12 33.94 -7.11
C ALA A 19 -23.75 33.83 -7.80
N THR A 20 -23.19 34.93 -8.34
CA THR A 20 -21.89 34.92 -9.03
C THR A 20 -20.69 35.20 -8.13
N VAL A 21 -20.89 35.79 -6.94
CA VAL A 21 -19.78 36.14 -6.01
C VAL A 21 -19.49 35.02 -5.00
N LEU A 22 -20.43 34.12 -4.75
CA LEU A 22 -20.27 33.01 -3.80
C LEU A 22 -19.26 31.89 -4.18
N PRO A 23 -18.93 31.58 -5.45
CA PRO A 23 -17.99 30.48 -5.74
C PRO A 23 -16.51 30.86 -5.58
N LEU A 24 -16.15 32.13 -5.76
CA LEU A 24 -14.74 32.56 -5.77
C LEU A 24 -14.14 32.70 -4.37
N ALA A 25 -14.89 33.25 -3.41
CA ALA A 25 -14.43 33.35 -2.02
C ALA A 25 -14.29 31.95 -1.38
N SER A 26 -15.26 31.06 -1.64
CA SER A 26 -15.23 29.69 -1.11
C SER A 26 -14.08 28.83 -1.68
N SER A 27 -13.61 29.11 -2.90
CA SER A 27 -12.51 28.35 -3.51
C SER A 27 -11.13 28.85 -3.08
N ALA A 28 -10.96 30.16 -2.90
CA ALA A 28 -9.72 30.73 -2.36
C ALA A 28 -9.50 30.33 -0.89
N ASP A 29 -10.55 30.40 -0.06
CA ASP A 29 -10.49 29.98 1.35
C ASP A 29 -10.24 28.47 1.50
N ASP A 30 -10.83 27.65 0.62
CA ASP A 30 -10.60 26.21 0.59
C ASP A 30 -9.17 25.87 0.16
N TYR A 31 -8.63 26.54 -0.86
CA TYR A 31 -7.25 26.34 -1.27
C TYR A 31 -6.28 26.76 -0.15
N ALA A 32 -6.49 27.92 0.50
CA ALA A 32 -5.64 28.38 1.59
C ALA A 32 -5.65 27.40 2.79
N ARG A 33 -6.83 26.85 3.14
CA ARG A 33 -6.94 25.79 4.14
C ARG A 33 -6.14 24.55 3.72
N CYS A 34 -6.33 24.10 2.48
CA CYS A 34 -5.63 22.92 1.97
C CYS A 34 -4.11 23.11 1.91
N GLU A 35 -3.66 24.28 1.47
CA GLU A 35 -2.26 24.62 1.46
C GLU A 35 -1.68 24.63 2.88
N GLY A 36 -2.40 25.22 3.85
CA GLY A 36 -2.03 25.20 5.26
C GLY A 36 -1.91 23.79 5.84
N ALA A 37 -2.89 22.92 5.55
CA ALA A 37 -2.86 21.52 5.99
C ALA A 37 -1.68 20.74 5.39
N VAL A 38 -1.44 20.89 4.08
CA VAL A 38 -0.36 20.17 3.38
C VAL A 38 1.01 20.69 3.80
N LYS A 39 1.22 22.01 3.90
CA LYS A 39 2.48 22.59 4.38
C LYS A 39 2.75 22.24 5.82
N GLY A 40 1.77 22.45 6.72
CA GLY A 40 1.93 22.13 8.14
C GLY A 40 2.25 20.66 8.38
N TRP A 41 1.63 19.75 7.60
CA TRP A 41 2.02 18.34 7.61
C TRP A 41 3.46 18.14 7.11
N ALA A 42 3.83 18.71 5.97
CA ALA A 42 5.17 18.53 5.39
C ALA A 42 6.28 19.04 6.33
N ASP A 43 6.07 20.20 6.96
CA ASP A 43 7.01 20.81 7.91
C ASP A 43 7.15 19.93 9.17
N SER A 44 6.04 19.41 9.71
CA SER A 44 6.06 18.51 10.88
C SER A 44 6.83 17.20 10.65
N VAL A 45 6.91 16.74 9.40
CA VAL A 45 7.67 15.55 9.03
C VAL A 45 9.17 15.86 8.88
N GLY A 46 9.53 17.10 8.56
CA GLY A 46 10.91 17.53 8.32
C GLY A 46 11.77 17.73 9.57
N GLU A 47 11.17 18.07 10.71
CA GLU A 47 11.89 18.48 11.93
C GLU A 47 12.41 17.32 12.80
N GLY A 48 12.12 16.07 12.47
CA GLY A 48 12.21 14.96 13.43
C GLY A 48 13.44 14.06 13.41
N ASP A 49 14.44 14.26 12.55
CA ASP A 49 15.43 13.20 12.32
C ASP A 49 16.79 13.76 11.84
N ASN A 50 17.72 13.92 12.78
CA ASN A 50 19.13 14.23 12.52
C ASN A 50 19.75 13.03 11.79
N GLY A 51 20.41 13.29 10.66
CA GLY A 51 20.97 12.27 9.76
C GLY A 51 21.93 11.29 10.43
N GLY A 52 21.38 10.28 11.09
CA GLY A 52 22.12 9.09 11.53
C GLY A 52 22.71 8.35 10.33
N ASP A 53 23.63 7.44 10.61
CA ASP A 53 24.39 6.74 9.58
C ASP A 53 23.47 5.85 8.72
N LYS A 54 23.01 6.38 7.58
CA LYS A 54 22.07 5.76 6.64
C LYS A 54 22.52 4.37 6.21
N LEU A 55 23.83 4.15 6.19
CA LEU A 55 24.44 2.95 5.65
C LEU A 55 24.41 1.79 6.64
N ASN A 56 24.13 2.03 7.92
CA ASN A 56 24.12 0.97 8.92
C ASN A 56 22.71 0.45 9.17
N LEU A 57 22.58 -0.87 9.11
CA LEU A 57 21.39 -1.60 9.51
C LEU A 57 21.19 -1.47 11.02
N LYS A 58 20.00 -1.04 11.42
CA LYS A 58 19.55 -1.02 12.81
C LYS A 58 18.85 -2.34 13.18
N ASP A 59 18.58 -2.54 14.47
CA ASP A 59 18.05 -3.79 15.04
C ASP A 59 16.72 -4.27 14.41
N LEU A 60 15.87 -3.35 13.97
CA LEU A 60 14.59 -3.65 13.32
C LEU A 60 14.64 -3.25 11.85
N LEU A 61 14.44 -4.21 10.95
CA LEU A 61 14.25 -3.94 9.53
C LEU A 61 12.76 -3.87 9.19
N PHE A 62 12.31 -2.72 8.70
CA PHE A 62 10.98 -2.56 8.12
C PHE A 62 11.07 -2.58 6.59
N PHE A 63 10.57 -3.65 5.98
CA PHE A 63 10.34 -3.71 4.54
C PHE A 63 8.98 -3.09 4.21
N LEU A 64 9.01 -1.85 3.73
CA LEU A 64 7.85 -1.16 3.18
C LEU A 64 7.52 -1.78 1.81
N HIS A 65 6.64 -2.77 1.80
CA HIS A 65 6.31 -3.53 0.61
C HIS A 65 5.28 -2.78 -0.22
N ILE A 66 5.76 -2.06 -1.24
CA ILE A 66 4.88 -1.41 -2.20
C ILE A 66 4.29 -2.46 -3.14
N PRO A 67 2.96 -2.55 -3.30
CA PRO A 67 2.35 -3.56 -4.17
C PRO A 67 2.83 -3.42 -5.62
N ARG A 68 3.03 -4.58 -6.25
CA ARG A 68 3.40 -4.74 -7.67
C ARG A 68 4.77 -4.17 -8.05
N THR A 69 5.71 -4.12 -7.10
CA THR A 69 7.13 -3.74 -7.33
C THR A 69 8.10 -4.91 -7.15
N GLY A 70 7.63 -6.16 -7.32
CA GLY A 70 8.47 -7.35 -7.14
C GLY A 70 8.82 -7.67 -5.68
N GLY A 71 8.16 -7.04 -4.70
CA GLY A 71 8.50 -7.24 -3.29
C GLY A 71 8.26 -8.66 -2.75
N ARG A 72 7.37 -9.47 -3.35
CA ARG A 72 7.27 -10.92 -3.03
C ARG A 72 8.60 -11.64 -3.28
N THR A 73 9.31 -11.34 -4.37
CA THR A 73 10.62 -11.92 -4.66
C THR A 73 11.64 -11.52 -3.59
N TYR A 74 11.70 -10.24 -3.22
CA TYR A 74 12.60 -9.77 -2.16
C TYR A 74 12.31 -10.43 -0.81
N PHE A 75 11.03 -10.57 -0.48
CA PHE A 75 10.63 -11.21 0.76
C PHE A 75 10.99 -12.70 0.79
N HIS A 76 10.55 -13.48 -0.21
CA HIS A 76 10.72 -14.94 -0.20
C HIS A 76 12.15 -15.40 -0.52
N CYS A 77 12.82 -14.75 -1.47
CA CYS A 77 14.13 -15.21 -1.94
C CYS A 77 15.28 -14.65 -1.09
N PHE A 78 15.11 -13.49 -0.45
CA PHE A 78 16.18 -12.86 0.33
C PHE A 78 15.83 -12.80 1.81
N LEU A 79 14.78 -12.06 2.19
CA LEU A 79 14.48 -11.82 3.61
C LEU A 79 14.19 -13.12 4.39
N LYS A 80 13.39 -14.04 3.83
CA LYS A 80 13.14 -15.36 4.46
C LYS A 80 14.37 -16.27 4.54
N LYS A 81 15.45 -15.95 3.83
CA LYS A 81 16.74 -16.66 3.95
C LYS A 81 17.68 -16.00 4.96
N LEU A 82 17.46 -14.72 5.27
CA LEU A 82 18.26 -13.94 6.21
C LEU A 82 17.68 -13.92 7.62
N TYR A 83 16.36 -13.99 7.76
CA TYR A 83 15.64 -13.96 9.03
C TYR A 83 14.87 -15.27 9.26
N THR A 84 14.86 -15.74 10.50
CA THR A 84 14.06 -16.89 10.93
C THR A 84 12.58 -16.51 11.11
N ASN A 85 11.69 -17.49 11.14
CA ASN A 85 10.26 -17.23 11.39
C ASN A 85 10.00 -16.59 12.77
N ALA A 86 10.85 -16.86 13.77
CA ALA A 86 10.75 -16.23 15.09
C ALA A 86 11.13 -14.74 15.05
N GLN A 87 11.94 -14.35 14.06
CA GLN A 87 12.40 -12.98 13.84
C GLN A 87 11.39 -12.12 13.06
N GLU A 88 10.51 -12.76 12.27
CA GLU A 88 9.40 -12.10 11.58
C GLU A 88 8.35 -11.67 12.61
N CYS A 89 8.12 -10.37 12.70
CA CYS A 89 7.09 -9.83 13.57
C CYS A 89 5.70 -10.31 13.13
N PRO A 90 4.76 -10.54 14.07
CA PRO A 90 3.41 -10.98 13.74
C PRO A 90 2.72 -10.06 12.72
N ARG A 91 2.04 -10.65 11.74
CA ARG A 91 1.39 -9.85 10.69
C ARG A 91 0.19 -9.06 11.22
N SER A 92 0.04 -7.83 10.75
CA SER A 92 -1.06 -6.92 11.11
C SER A 92 -1.31 -5.95 9.95
N TYR A 93 -2.53 -5.94 9.41
CA TYR A 93 -2.88 -5.16 8.21
C TYR A 93 -4.01 -4.13 8.43
N ASP A 94 -4.60 -4.10 9.63
CA ASP A 94 -5.61 -3.11 10.04
C ASP A 94 -5.13 -2.24 11.19
N LYS A 95 -4.46 -2.84 12.18
CA LYS A 95 -3.83 -2.22 13.34
C LYS A 95 -2.63 -3.05 13.72
N LEU A 96 -1.58 -2.42 14.25
CA LEU A 96 -0.48 -3.14 14.90
C LEU A 96 -1.02 -3.85 16.15
N ARG A 97 -1.20 -5.17 16.07
CA ARG A 97 -1.70 -6.01 17.17
C ARG A 97 -0.57 -6.77 17.89
N PHE A 98 0.67 -6.35 17.71
CA PHE A 98 1.83 -6.88 18.39
C PHE A 98 2.65 -5.72 18.98
N ASP A 99 3.45 -6.05 19.99
CA ASP A 99 4.41 -5.11 20.55
C ASP A 99 5.72 -5.17 19.74
N PRO A 100 6.04 -4.11 18.96
CA PRO A 100 7.26 -4.08 18.14
C PRO A 100 8.52 -3.87 18.97
N SER A 101 8.42 -3.68 20.29
CA SER A 101 9.56 -3.64 21.20
C SER A 101 10.04 -5.02 21.67
N HIS A 102 9.30 -6.08 21.32
CA HIS A 102 9.68 -7.45 21.66
C HIS A 102 11.05 -7.81 21.03
N PRO A 103 12.01 -8.38 21.78
CA PRO A 103 13.38 -8.57 21.32
C PRO A 103 13.49 -9.48 20.10
N ASP A 104 12.59 -10.44 19.96
CA ASP A 104 12.56 -11.34 18.79
C ASP A 104 11.98 -10.68 17.54
N CYS A 105 11.21 -9.59 17.67
CA CYS A 105 10.65 -8.89 16.51
C CYS A 105 11.71 -7.99 15.86
N THR A 106 12.35 -8.50 14.81
CA THR A 106 13.48 -7.82 14.13
C THR A 106 13.23 -7.61 12.63
N LEU A 107 12.18 -8.21 12.07
CA LEU A 107 11.74 -7.98 10.69
C LEU A 107 10.23 -7.70 10.63
N VAL A 108 9.86 -6.50 10.16
CA VAL A 108 8.47 -6.15 9.81
C VAL A 108 8.35 -6.09 8.29
N VAL A 109 7.37 -6.80 7.73
CA VAL A 109 7.03 -6.72 6.30
C VAL A 109 5.56 -6.38 6.17
N SER A 110 5.24 -5.25 5.55
CA SER A 110 3.86 -4.82 5.43
C SER A 110 3.57 -4.04 4.16
N HIS A 111 2.34 -4.18 3.69
CA HIS A 111 1.73 -3.30 2.69
C HIS A 111 1.06 -2.07 3.31
N ASP A 112 1.20 -1.86 4.63
CA ASP A 112 0.93 -0.56 5.23
C ASP A 112 1.83 0.51 4.63
N ASP A 113 1.53 1.77 4.94
CA ASP A 113 2.34 2.89 4.52
C ASP A 113 3.34 3.30 5.60
N TYR A 114 4.20 4.27 5.25
CA TYR A 114 5.27 4.75 6.11
C TYR A 114 4.78 5.29 7.45
N SER A 115 3.51 5.65 7.61
CA SER A 115 2.97 6.06 8.91
C SER A 115 3.06 4.95 9.96
N LEU A 116 3.21 3.67 9.56
CA LEU A 116 3.48 2.55 10.46
C LEU A 116 4.75 2.79 11.31
N THR A 117 5.75 3.50 10.78
CA THR A 117 6.97 3.85 11.53
C THR A 117 6.70 4.65 12.81
N SER A 118 5.55 5.32 12.93
CA SER A 118 5.13 5.98 14.17
C SER A 118 4.86 5.01 15.33
N LYS A 119 4.65 3.73 15.01
CA LYS A 119 4.42 2.66 15.98
C LYS A 119 5.67 1.81 16.21
N LEU A 120 6.72 2.00 15.42
CA LEU A 120 7.97 1.25 15.54
C LEU A 120 9.00 2.07 16.34
N PRO A 121 9.98 1.43 17.01
CA PRO A 121 11.06 2.14 17.70
C PRO A 121 11.96 2.87 16.68
N ARG A 122 11.69 4.17 16.43
CA ARG A 122 12.31 4.96 15.34
C ARG A 122 13.84 4.90 15.35
N GLU A 123 14.45 5.01 16.52
CA GLU A 123 15.90 5.00 16.69
C GLU A 123 16.52 3.66 16.26
N ARG A 124 15.76 2.56 16.36
CA ARG A 124 16.17 1.19 16.06
C ARG A 124 15.62 0.64 14.74
N THR A 125 14.88 1.44 13.96
CA THR A 125 14.24 0.96 12.72
C THR A 125 14.97 1.46 11.47
N SER A 126 15.44 0.53 10.63
CA SER A 126 15.86 0.78 9.26
C SER A 126 14.72 0.47 8.30
N VAL A 127 14.51 1.30 7.28
CA VAL A 127 13.44 1.09 6.29
C VAL A 127 14.05 0.77 4.93
N VAL A 128 13.48 -0.21 4.24
CA VAL A 128 13.84 -0.55 2.86
C VAL A 128 12.59 -0.67 1.99
N THR A 129 12.72 -0.41 0.69
CA THR A 129 11.61 -0.58 -0.25
C THR A 129 12.09 -0.91 -1.66
N ILE A 130 11.16 -1.29 -2.54
CA ILE A 130 11.38 -1.47 -3.98
C ILE A 130 10.36 -0.64 -4.73
N LEU A 131 10.82 0.11 -5.72
CA LEU A 131 9.99 0.90 -6.63
C LEU A 131 9.92 0.27 -8.00
N ARG A 132 8.98 0.78 -8.79
CA ARG A 132 8.71 0.38 -10.16
C ARG A 132 8.28 1.60 -10.95
N ASN A 133 8.50 1.59 -12.26
CA ASN A 133 7.89 2.50 -13.20
C ASN A 133 6.38 2.62 -12.89
N PRO A 134 5.87 3.86 -12.69
CA PRO A 134 4.50 4.05 -12.23
C PRO A 134 3.46 3.52 -13.22
N VAL A 135 3.72 3.57 -14.53
CA VAL A 135 2.82 3.08 -15.57
C VAL A 135 2.76 1.55 -15.52
N ASP A 136 3.91 0.88 -15.53
CA ASP A 136 3.96 -0.59 -15.46
C ASP A 136 3.37 -1.13 -14.16
N ARG A 137 3.53 -0.39 -13.06
CA ARG A 137 2.88 -0.71 -11.79
C ARG A 137 1.35 -0.65 -11.90
N VAL A 138 0.79 0.33 -12.62
CA VAL A 138 -0.66 0.45 -12.85
C VAL A 138 -1.18 -0.73 -13.68
N PHE A 139 -0.53 -1.05 -14.82
CA PHE A 139 -0.90 -2.21 -15.64
C PHE A 139 -0.87 -3.50 -14.82
N SER A 140 0.21 -3.71 -14.08
CA SER A 140 0.36 -4.91 -13.24
C SER A 140 -0.65 -4.95 -12.08
N THR A 141 -1.13 -3.80 -11.60
CA THR A 141 -2.19 -3.71 -10.59
C THR A 141 -3.56 -4.06 -11.18
N TYR A 142 -3.84 -3.57 -12.38
CA TYR A 142 -5.04 -3.93 -13.14
C TYR A 142 -5.11 -5.44 -13.37
N GLU A 143 -4.07 -6.01 -13.98
CA GLU A 143 -3.98 -7.45 -14.28
C GLU A 143 -4.16 -8.30 -13.03
N PHE A 144 -3.47 -7.97 -11.94
CA PHE A 144 -3.60 -8.70 -10.68
C PHE A 144 -5.00 -8.57 -10.07
N SER A 145 -5.61 -7.38 -10.14
CA SER A 145 -6.98 -7.18 -9.63
C SER A 145 -7.97 -8.06 -10.39
N VAL A 146 -7.82 -8.15 -11.72
CA VAL A 146 -8.64 -9.01 -12.60
C VAL A 146 -8.40 -10.48 -12.29
N GLU A 147 -7.14 -10.90 -12.26
CA GLU A 147 -6.74 -12.29 -12.02
C GLU A 147 -7.32 -12.82 -10.70
N VAL A 148 -7.05 -12.12 -9.59
CA VAL A 148 -7.50 -12.55 -8.26
C VAL A 148 -9.02 -12.50 -8.15
N ALA A 149 -9.67 -11.48 -8.72
CA ALA A 149 -11.12 -11.39 -8.73
C ALA A 149 -11.79 -12.51 -9.54
N ALA A 150 -11.18 -12.92 -10.66
CA ALA A 150 -11.70 -13.97 -11.53
C ALA A 150 -11.76 -15.34 -10.84
N ARG A 151 -10.90 -15.60 -9.86
CA ARG A 151 -10.92 -16.86 -9.10
C ARG A 151 -12.23 -17.08 -8.33
N PHE A 152 -12.95 -15.99 -8.00
CA PHE A 152 -14.25 -16.09 -7.35
C PHE A 152 -15.38 -16.48 -8.30
N LEU A 153 -15.16 -16.46 -9.62
CA LEU A 153 -16.19 -16.82 -10.61
C LEU A 153 -16.54 -18.31 -10.62
N VAL A 154 -15.77 -19.15 -9.91
CA VAL A 154 -16.13 -20.54 -9.59
C VAL A 154 -17.44 -20.63 -8.78
N HIS A 155 -17.82 -19.56 -8.08
CA HIS A 155 -19.06 -19.49 -7.33
C HIS A 155 -20.27 -19.15 -8.23
N PRO A 156 -21.46 -19.70 -7.95
CA PRO A 156 -22.63 -19.52 -8.78
C PRO A 156 -23.10 -18.06 -8.86
N ASN A 157 -22.92 -17.28 -7.80
CA ASN A 157 -23.28 -15.87 -7.76
C ASN A 157 -22.43 -15.11 -6.73
N LEU A 158 -22.50 -13.77 -6.80
CA LEU A 158 -21.74 -12.88 -5.93
C LEU A 158 -22.02 -13.12 -4.43
N THR A 159 -23.28 -13.39 -4.07
CA THR A 159 -23.68 -13.65 -2.67
C THR A 159 -22.98 -14.89 -2.12
N SER A 160 -22.92 -15.97 -2.91
CA SER A 160 -22.21 -17.19 -2.58
C SER A 160 -20.71 -16.93 -2.39
N ALA A 161 -20.09 -16.19 -3.32
CA ALA A 161 -18.68 -15.81 -3.22
C ALA A 161 -18.38 -14.98 -1.97
N LYS A 162 -19.22 -13.99 -1.64
CA LYS A 162 -19.08 -13.16 -0.44
C LYS A 162 -19.22 -13.97 0.84
N THR A 163 -20.19 -14.89 0.90
CA THR A 163 -20.42 -15.74 2.08
C THR A 163 -19.26 -16.70 2.32
N MET A 164 -18.74 -17.33 1.26
CA MET A 164 -17.58 -18.22 1.37
C MET A 164 -16.33 -17.45 1.79
N THR A 165 -16.11 -16.26 1.21
CA THR A 165 -15.03 -15.35 1.63
C THR A 165 -15.10 -15.08 3.13
N SER A 166 -16.25 -14.62 3.65
CA SER A 166 -16.40 -14.31 5.08
C SER A 166 -16.15 -15.53 5.97
N ARG A 167 -16.58 -16.74 5.54
CA ARG A 167 -16.34 -17.98 6.29
C ARG A 167 -14.86 -18.37 6.32
N VAL A 168 -14.15 -18.18 5.22
CA VAL A 168 -12.70 -18.46 5.15
C VAL A 168 -11.93 -17.45 6.00
N LEU A 169 -12.24 -16.15 5.89
CA LEU A 169 -11.58 -15.10 6.68
C LEU A 169 -11.78 -15.25 8.19
N THR A 170 -12.93 -15.78 8.62
CA THR A 170 -13.22 -16.02 10.04
C THR A 170 -12.62 -17.31 10.60
N LYS A 171 -12.33 -18.30 9.75
CA LYS A 171 -11.76 -19.60 10.17
C LYS A 171 -10.25 -19.70 9.97
N SER A 172 -9.71 -18.97 8.99
CA SER A 172 -8.30 -19.01 8.64
C SER A 172 -7.49 -18.16 9.61
N ARG A 173 -6.40 -18.73 10.15
CA ARG A 173 -5.31 -17.95 10.77
C ARG A 173 -4.33 -17.42 9.72
N ALA A 174 -4.41 -17.91 8.48
CA ALA A 174 -3.58 -17.46 7.36
C ALA A 174 -4.12 -16.15 6.80
N VAL A 175 -3.19 -15.27 6.44
CA VAL A 175 -3.44 -13.95 5.88
C VAL A 175 -3.98 -14.06 4.47
N SER A 176 -5.15 -13.49 4.20
CA SER A 176 -5.71 -13.42 2.85
C SER A 176 -5.26 -12.17 2.11
N THR A 177 -5.09 -12.26 0.79
CA THR A 177 -5.02 -11.10 -0.11
C THR A 177 -6.16 -10.11 0.16
N LEU A 178 -7.33 -10.59 0.58
CA LEU A 178 -8.49 -9.74 0.87
C LEU A 178 -8.40 -8.95 2.19
N ASP A 179 -7.42 -9.22 3.04
CA ASP A 179 -7.22 -8.48 4.29
C ASP A 179 -6.18 -7.36 4.16
N ILE A 180 -5.46 -7.33 3.03
CA ILE A 180 -4.27 -6.52 2.87
C ILE A 180 -4.54 -5.33 1.94
N TRP A 181 -4.04 -4.15 2.30
CA TRP A 181 -4.03 -3.00 1.38
C TRP A 181 -3.12 -3.29 0.17
N PRO A 182 -3.47 -2.87 -1.06
CA PRO A 182 -4.72 -2.24 -1.51
C PRO A 182 -5.79 -3.28 -1.89
N TRP A 183 -5.44 -4.55 -1.90
CA TRP A 183 -6.25 -5.65 -2.44
C TRP A 183 -7.58 -5.86 -1.73
N LYS A 184 -7.65 -5.56 -0.43
CA LYS A 184 -8.89 -5.54 0.35
C LYS A 184 -9.98 -4.63 -0.22
N TYR A 185 -9.59 -3.65 -1.04
CA TYR A 185 -10.52 -2.78 -1.77
C TYR A 185 -10.63 -3.17 -3.24
N LEU A 186 -9.49 -3.38 -3.92
CA LEU A 186 -9.47 -3.57 -5.37
C LEU A 186 -10.07 -4.92 -5.81
N VAL A 187 -9.81 -5.99 -5.05
CA VAL A 187 -10.30 -7.32 -5.42
C VAL A 187 -11.82 -7.41 -5.23
N PRO A 188 -12.44 -6.97 -4.12
CA PRO A 188 -13.89 -6.93 -4.03
C PRO A 188 -14.55 -6.07 -5.10
N TRP A 189 -13.98 -4.90 -5.42
CA TRP A 189 -14.49 -4.02 -6.48
C TRP A 189 -14.45 -4.69 -7.85
N MET A 190 -13.31 -5.26 -8.24
CA MET A 190 -13.18 -5.96 -9.52
C MET A 190 -14.04 -7.23 -9.58
N ARG A 191 -14.20 -7.93 -8.46
CA ARG A 191 -15.09 -9.09 -8.37
C ARG A 191 -16.53 -8.72 -8.69
N GLU A 192 -17.03 -7.62 -8.16
CA GLU A 192 -18.40 -7.15 -8.44
C GLU A 192 -18.61 -6.86 -9.93
N ASP A 193 -17.65 -6.19 -10.57
CA ASP A 193 -17.66 -5.93 -12.02
C ASP A 193 -17.69 -7.24 -12.84
N LEU A 194 -16.81 -8.20 -12.52
CA LEU A 194 -16.73 -9.48 -13.23
C LEU A 194 -18.02 -10.30 -13.13
N PHE A 195 -18.65 -10.34 -11.94
CA PHE A 195 -19.94 -11.01 -11.76
C PHE A 195 -21.04 -10.33 -12.58
N ALA A 196 -21.12 -8.98 -12.55
CA ALA A 196 -22.11 -8.24 -13.31
C ALA A 196 -22.00 -8.51 -14.83
N ARG A 197 -20.77 -8.51 -15.37
CA ARG A 197 -20.53 -8.80 -16.79
C ARG A 197 -20.84 -10.24 -17.14
N ARG A 198 -20.45 -11.21 -16.30
CA ARG A 198 -20.78 -12.63 -16.49
C ARG A 198 -22.30 -12.85 -16.55
N ASP A 199 -23.03 -12.26 -15.61
CA ASP A 199 -24.47 -12.44 -15.51
C ASP A 199 -25.19 -11.76 -16.70
N ALA A 200 -24.69 -10.62 -17.20
CA ALA A 200 -25.18 -9.99 -18.42
C ALA A 200 -24.97 -10.86 -19.68
N ARG A 201 -23.81 -11.53 -19.81
CA ARG A 201 -23.53 -12.47 -20.91
C ARG A 201 -24.44 -13.69 -20.86
N GLY A 202 -24.74 -14.21 -19.67
CA GLY A 202 -25.62 -15.37 -19.49
C GLY A 202 -27.08 -15.15 -19.91
N ASN A 203 -27.50 -13.88 -20.04
CA ASN A 203 -28.87 -13.50 -20.40
C ASN A 203 -29.01 -13.12 -21.89
N ASP A 204 -28.08 -13.52 -22.77
CA ASP A 204 -28.02 -13.18 -24.21
C ASP A 204 -28.07 -11.67 -24.53
N SER A 205 -27.80 -10.82 -23.52
CA SER A 205 -28.01 -9.37 -23.63
C SER A 205 -26.85 -8.60 -24.25
N VAL A 206 -25.70 -9.24 -24.46
CA VAL A 206 -24.48 -8.59 -24.96
C VAL A 206 -23.83 -9.43 -26.07
N PRO A 207 -23.73 -8.93 -27.31
CA PRO A 207 -22.95 -9.59 -28.36
C PRO A 207 -21.50 -9.73 -27.93
N SER A 208 -20.93 -10.93 -28.02
CA SER A 208 -19.51 -11.16 -27.74
C SER A 208 -18.64 -10.33 -28.69
N SER A 209 -17.79 -9.49 -28.13
CA SER A 209 -16.95 -8.59 -28.93
C SER A 209 -15.77 -9.38 -29.50
N LYS A 210 -15.67 -9.48 -30.84
CA LYS A 210 -14.46 -9.97 -31.52
C LYS A 210 -13.38 -8.88 -31.46
N LYS A 211 -12.90 -8.52 -30.28
CA LYS A 211 -11.89 -7.47 -30.09
C LYS A 211 -10.48 -8.05 -29.98
N ILE A 212 -9.52 -7.33 -30.56
CA ILE A 212 -8.09 -7.69 -30.63
C ILE A 212 -7.29 -7.11 -29.42
N ASN A 213 -7.90 -6.23 -28.62
CA ASN A 213 -7.24 -5.55 -27.50
C ASN A 213 -7.60 -6.19 -26.14
N ALA A 214 -6.62 -6.82 -25.49
CA ALA A 214 -6.77 -7.47 -24.19
C ALA A 214 -7.17 -6.52 -23.04
N TYR A 215 -6.97 -5.21 -23.20
CA TYR A 215 -7.32 -4.18 -22.21
C TYR A 215 -8.64 -3.45 -22.53
N ASP A 216 -9.37 -3.87 -23.57
CA ASP A 216 -10.66 -3.30 -23.96
C ASP A 216 -11.66 -4.40 -24.36
N VAL A 217 -11.96 -5.30 -23.42
CA VAL A 217 -12.93 -6.40 -23.57
C VAL A 217 -14.13 -6.18 -22.66
N GLU A 218 -14.90 -5.14 -22.96
CA GLU A 218 -16.01 -4.66 -22.13
C GLU A 218 -17.05 -5.74 -21.79
N ASP A 219 -17.30 -6.69 -22.68
CA ASP A 219 -18.24 -7.77 -22.36
C ASP A 219 -17.69 -8.76 -21.31
N MET A 220 -16.37 -8.80 -21.08
CA MET A 220 -15.70 -9.75 -20.20
C MET A 220 -15.24 -9.15 -18.87
N VAL A 221 -14.56 -8.01 -18.91
CA VAL A 221 -13.92 -7.35 -17.77
C VAL A 221 -13.93 -5.83 -17.98
N MET A 222 -13.93 -5.06 -16.88
CA MET A 222 -13.74 -3.61 -16.93
C MET A 222 -12.57 -3.22 -17.83
N PRO A 223 -12.79 -2.48 -18.93
CA PRO A 223 -11.71 -1.98 -19.76
C PRO A 223 -10.72 -1.14 -18.95
N LEU A 224 -9.43 -1.18 -19.32
CA LEU A 224 -8.39 -0.46 -18.59
C LEU A 224 -8.67 1.05 -18.53
N HIS A 225 -9.17 1.64 -19.62
CA HIS A 225 -9.52 3.06 -19.65
C HIS A 225 -10.66 3.41 -18.68
N GLN A 226 -11.61 2.50 -18.47
CA GLN A 226 -12.65 2.67 -17.44
C GLN A 226 -12.02 2.52 -16.05
N TYR A 227 -11.20 1.49 -15.85
CA TYR A 227 -10.53 1.21 -14.57
C TYR A 227 -9.67 2.37 -14.08
N ILE A 228 -8.79 2.94 -14.91
CA ILE A 228 -7.87 4.01 -14.49
C ILE A 228 -8.58 5.33 -14.19
N ASN A 229 -9.76 5.56 -14.76
CA ASN A 229 -10.54 6.79 -14.56
C ASN A 229 -11.61 6.63 -13.45
N ASP A 230 -11.74 5.43 -12.86
CA ASP A 230 -12.69 5.18 -11.80
C ASP A 230 -12.26 5.88 -10.48
N PRO A 231 -13.19 6.47 -9.70
CA PRO A 231 -12.89 7.06 -8.40
C PRO A 231 -12.11 6.13 -7.44
N VAL A 232 -12.36 4.82 -7.47
CA VAL A 232 -11.63 3.82 -6.68
C VAL A 232 -10.17 3.77 -7.09
N ALA A 233 -9.87 3.75 -8.40
CA ALA A 233 -8.50 3.77 -8.88
C ALA A 233 -7.80 5.09 -8.52
N HIS A 234 -8.47 6.23 -8.66
CA HIS A 234 -7.94 7.53 -8.23
C HIS A 234 -7.65 7.59 -6.72
N GLU A 235 -8.42 6.86 -5.91
CA GLU A 235 -8.24 6.80 -4.46
C GLU A 235 -7.24 5.74 -4.00
N ILE A 236 -6.83 4.79 -4.84
CA ILE A 236 -6.00 3.67 -4.35
C ILE A 236 -4.71 3.51 -5.16
N ILE A 237 -4.79 3.69 -6.47
CA ILE A 237 -3.74 3.31 -7.41
C ILE A 237 -2.91 4.51 -7.83
N HIS A 238 -3.58 5.61 -8.20
CA HIS A 238 -2.93 6.85 -8.64
C HIS A 238 -2.05 7.41 -7.51
N ASN A 239 -0.77 7.63 -7.83
CA ASN A 239 0.26 8.02 -6.86
C ASN A 239 0.38 7.10 -5.63
N GLY A 240 -0.15 5.86 -5.71
CA GLY A 240 -0.22 4.97 -4.55
C GLY A 240 1.15 4.67 -3.93
N ALA A 241 2.21 4.52 -4.74
CA ALA A 241 3.57 4.35 -4.23
C ALA A 241 4.05 5.59 -3.47
N THR A 242 3.85 6.79 -4.03
CA THR A 242 4.18 8.06 -3.37
C THR A 242 3.43 8.20 -2.06
N PHE A 243 2.11 7.96 -2.05
CA PHE A 243 1.32 8.03 -0.81
C PHE A 243 1.73 6.97 0.21
N GLN A 244 2.16 5.79 -0.23
CA GLN A 244 2.67 4.77 0.68
C GLN A 244 4.00 5.17 1.31
N ILE A 245 4.91 5.79 0.56
CA ILE A 245 6.18 6.34 1.08
C ILE A 245 5.92 7.52 2.02
N THR A 246 4.95 8.38 1.71
CA THR A 246 4.64 9.54 2.55
C THR A 246 3.71 9.23 3.71
N GLY A 247 3.18 8.01 3.80
CA GLY A 247 2.26 7.64 4.86
C GLY A 247 0.92 8.35 4.75
N LEU A 248 0.42 8.56 3.52
CA LEU A 248 -0.81 9.28 3.17
C LEU A 248 -1.82 8.39 2.43
N THR A 249 -1.71 7.07 2.52
CA THR A 249 -2.72 6.19 1.93
C THR A 249 -4.05 6.29 2.70
N ASN A 250 -5.10 5.65 2.20
CA ASN A 250 -6.34 5.51 2.97
C ASN A 250 -6.23 4.48 4.11
N ASN A 251 -5.04 3.89 4.30
CA ASN A 251 -4.71 2.97 5.40
C ASN A 251 -3.72 3.60 6.40
N SER A 252 -3.48 4.91 6.32
CA SER A 252 -2.53 5.59 7.21
C SER A 252 -2.97 5.60 8.67
N TYR A 253 -2.00 5.51 9.56
CA TYR A 253 -2.20 5.50 11.01
C TYR A 253 -2.27 6.88 11.65
N PHE A 254 -2.11 7.96 10.88
CA PHE A 254 -2.19 9.33 11.40
C PHE A 254 -3.48 10.01 10.96
N ASN A 255 -4.16 10.69 11.90
CA ASN A 255 -5.51 11.21 11.69
C ASN A 255 -5.63 12.26 10.57
N GLY A 256 -4.59 13.07 10.35
CA GLY A 256 -4.57 14.10 9.31
C GLY A 256 -4.34 13.58 7.88
N ALA A 257 -4.08 12.27 7.69
CA ALA A 257 -3.68 11.73 6.39
C ALA A 257 -4.76 11.93 5.33
N HIS A 258 -6.01 11.68 5.72
CA HIS A 258 -7.15 11.81 4.82
C HIS A 258 -7.38 13.26 4.37
N GLU A 259 -7.18 14.24 5.25
CA GLU A 259 -7.31 15.66 4.91
C GLU A 259 -6.22 16.09 3.94
N VAL A 260 -4.96 15.81 4.25
CA VAL A 260 -3.80 16.14 3.40
C VAL A 260 -3.97 15.49 2.02
N ARG A 261 -4.33 14.20 1.99
CA ARG A 261 -4.59 13.46 0.76
C ARG A 261 -5.73 14.08 -0.04
N HIS A 262 -6.85 14.40 0.60
CA HIS A 262 -7.99 15.04 -0.05
C HIS A 262 -7.58 16.36 -0.70
N CYS A 263 -6.82 17.19 0.02
CA CYS A 263 -6.33 18.46 -0.46
C CYS A 263 -5.41 18.32 -1.68
N VAL A 264 -4.49 17.36 -1.69
CA VAL A 264 -3.58 17.13 -2.83
C VAL A 264 -4.31 16.56 -4.03
N ARG A 265 -5.34 15.73 -3.82
CA ARG A 265 -6.18 15.23 -4.91
C ARG A 265 -7.02 16.35 -5.53
N LYS A 266 -7.51 17.28 -4.70
CA LYS A 266 -8.32 18.42 -5.12
C LYS A 266 -7.48 19.52 -5.80
N HIS A 267 -6.29 19.76 -5.28
CA HIS A 267 -5.34 20.81 -5.72
C HIS A 267 -3.98 20.16 -6.05
N PRO A 268 -3.79 19.64 -7.29
CA PRO A 268 -2.62 18.84 -7.65
C PRO A 268 -1.27 19.54 -7.51
N ASP A 269 -1.24 20.86 -7.57
CA ASP A 269 -0.04 21.68 -7.39
C ASP A 269 0.54 21.59 -5.96
N LEU A 270 -0.32 21.31 -4.96
CA LEU A 270 0.11 20.98 -3.59
C LEU A 270 0.87 19.65 -3.52
N GLY A 271 0.75 18.80 -4.55
CA GLY A 271 1.48 17.54 -4.67
C GLY A 271 3.00 17.70 -4.65
N ARG A 272 3.54 18.88 -4.94
CA ARG A 272 4.98 19.18 -4.81
C ARG A 272 5.52 18.98 -3.40
N PHE A 273 4.73 19.28 -2.37
CA PHE A 273 5.12 19.08 -0.97
C PHE A 273 5.19 17.59 -0.62
N VAL A 274 4.19 16.82 -1.07
CA VAL A 274 4.17 15.37 -0.93
C VAL A 274 5.37 14.74 -1.64
N LEU A 275 5.66 15.17 -2.88
CA LEU A 275 6.81 14.69 -3.63
C LEU A 275 8.14 14.98 -2.91
N GLN A 276 8.29 16.18 -2.33
CA GLN A 276 9.49 16.51 -1.57
C GLN A 276 9.66 15.61 -0.34
N VAL A 277 8.59 15.38 0.41
CA VAL A 277 8.61 14.46 1.56
C VAL A 277 8.93 13.04 1.10
N ALA A 278 8.38 12.58 -0.01
CA ALA A 278 8.65 11.26 -0.56
C ALA A 278 10.14 11.09 -0.89
N LYS A 279 10.73 12.04 -1.62
CA LYS A 279 12.16 12.05 -1.95
C LYS A 279 13.02 12.04 -0.69
N ASN A 280 12.75 12.94 0.26
CA ASN A 280 13.50 13.00 1.52
C ASN A 280 13.46 11.69 2.31
N ARG A 281 12.32 10.97 2.30
CA ARG A 281 12.21 9.66 2.96
C ARG A 281 12.97 8.58 2.22
N LEU A 282 12.85 8.52 0.90
CA LEU A 282 13.63 7.58 0.08
C LEU A 282 15.13 7.79 0.27
N ASP A 283 15.57 9.05 0.34
CA ASP A 283 16.97 9.43 0.59
C ASP A 283 17.47 8.99 1.97
N ARG A 284 16.58 8.66 2.91
CA ARG A 284 16.91 8.19 4.26
C ARG A 284 16.74 6.68 4.45
N MET A 285 16.07 5.99 3.52
CA MET A 285 15.93 4.54 3.58
C MET A 285 17.30 3.89 3.43
N LEU A 286 17.54 2.80 4.18
CA LEU A 286 18.77 2.01 4.10
C LEU A 286 19.01 1.51 2.67
N TYR A 287 17.92 1.18 1.97
CA TYR A 287 17.95 0.70 0.60
C TYR A 287 16.65 0.99 -0.14
N VAL A 288 16.78 1.38 -1.41
CA VAL A 288 15.69 1.53 -2.36
C VAL A 288 16.09 0.81 -3.64
N GLY A 289 15.38 -0.27 -3.99
CA GLY A 289 15.60 -1.01 -5.23
C GLY A 289 14.65 -0.57 -6.34
N LEU A 290 14.99 -0.92 -7.59
CA LEU A 290 14.16 -0.72 -8.76
C LEU A 290 13.79 -2.07 -9.39
N THR A 291 12.54 -2.21 -9.80
CA THR A 291 12.04 -3.44 -10.44
C THR A 291 12.64 -3.60 -11.83
N GLU A 292 12.85 -2.49 -12.54
CA GLU A 292 13.40 -2.43 -13.89
C GLU A 292 14.87 -2.87 -13.91
N ASP A 293 15.64 -2.52 -12.86
CA ASP A 293 17.05 -2.85 -12.71
C ASP A 293 17.23 -3.98 -11.68
N HIS A 294 16.49 -5.08 -11.88
CA HIS A 294 16.32 -6.12 -10.85
C HIS A 294 17.64 -6.78 -10.42
N GLU A 295 18.52 -7.12 -11.36
CA GLU A 295 19.79 -7.79 -11.07
C GLU A 295 20.71 -6.90 -10.22
N GLU A 296 20.87 -5.64 -10.61
CA GLU A 296 21.70 -4.67 -9.89
C GLU A 296 21.10 -4.35 -8.51
N SER A 297 19.79 -4.15 -8.46
CA SER A 297 19.04 -3.95 -7.20
C SER A 297 19.24 -5.14 -6.26
N ALA A 298 19.11 -6.37 -6.75
CA ALA A 298 19.30 -7.57 -5.94
C ALA A 298 20.74 -7.71 -5.41
N ARG A 299 21.75 -7.42 -6.24
CA ARG A 299 23.16 -7.39 -5.81
C ARG A 299 23.38 -6.34 -4.73
N LEU A 300 22.89 -5.12 -4.93
CA LEU A 300 23.04 -4.04 -3.97
C LEU A 300 22.31 -4.37 -2.65
N PHE A 301 21.13 -4.99 -2.72
CA PHE A 301 20.41 -5.46 -1.53
C PHE A 301 21.20 -6.49 -0.74
N ALA A 302 21.82 -7.47 -1.42
CA ALA A 302 22.66 -8.47 -0.77
C ALA A 302 23.86 -7.84 -0.04
N HIS A 303 24.47 -6.80 -0.61
CA HIS A 303 25.58 -6.09 0.03
C HIS A 303 25.15 -5.15 1.14
N MET A 304 24.09 -4.36 0.93
CA MET A 304 23.64 -3.33 1.87
C MET A 304 22.85 -3.90 3.04
N VAL A 305 22.02 -4.93 2.79
CA VAL A 305 21.16 -5.53 3.82
C VAL A 305 21.68 -6.90 4.20
N GLY A 306 21.86 -7.79 3.21
CA GLY A 306 22.24 -9.19 3.47
C GLY A 306 23.52 -9.34 4.28
N ALA A 307 24.61 -8.68 3.87
CA ALA A 307 25.89 -8.75 4.56
C ALA A 307 25.81 -8.25 6.01
N GLN A 308 25.04 -7.19 6.25
CA GLN A 308 24.88 -6.62 7.60
C GLN A 308 24.05 -7.52 8.51
N VAL A 309 22.95 -8.10 8.02
CA VAL A 309 22.14 -9.06 8.79
C VAL A 309 22.99 -10.27 9.21
N LEU A 310 23.79 -10.80 8.28
CA LEU A 310 24.69 -11.92 8.56
C LEU A 310 25.78 -11.55 9.58
N SER A 311 26.37 -10.34 9.46
CA SER A 311 27.36 -9.85 10.40
C SER A 311 26.79 -9.68 11.81
N GLN A 312 25.61 -9.08 11.95
CA GLN A 312 24.93 -8.90 13.24
C GLN A 312 24.55 -10.25 13.86
N SER A 313 24.08 -11.20 13.04
CA SER A 313 23.76 -12.56 13.50
C SER A 313 25.01 -13.35 13.94
N GLY A 314 26.15 -13.15 13.27
CA GLY A 314 27.43 -13.74 13.64
C GLY A 314 27.98 -13.20 14.96
N ALA A 315 27.87 -11.88 15.18
CA ALA A 315 28.22 -11.24 16.45
C ALA A 315 27.36 -11.74 17.60
N LEU A 316 26.03 -11.84 17.41
CA LEU A 316 25.11 -12.39 18.41
C LEU A 316 25.42 -13.85 18.78
N LYS A 317 25.87 -14.67 17.82
CA LYS A 317 26.27 -16.06 18.11
C LYS A 317 27.57 -16.16 18.92
N LEU A 318 28.48 -15.19 18.78
CA LEU A 318 29.73 -15.14 19.55
C LEU A 318 29.46 -14.64 20.98
N ASP A 319 28.62 -13.63 21.15
CA ASP A 319 28.23 -13.11 22.48
C ASP A 319 27.47 -14.15 23.31
N VAL A 320 26.66 -15.01 22.68
CA VAL A 320 25.97 -16.13 23.37
C VAL A 320 26.93 -17.25 23.77
N GLN A 321 28.08 -17.38 23.10
CA GLN A 321 29.08 -18.42 23.39
C GLN A 321 30.05 -18.03 24.52
N GLU A 322 30.17 -16.75 24.87
CA GLU A 322 31.06 -16.30 25.96
C GLU A 322 30.46 -16.47 27.37
N ASP A 323 29.15 -16.78 27.49
CA ASP A 323 28.44 -16.77 28.78
C ASP A 323 27.81 -18.12 29.23
N GLN A 324 28.29 -19.27 28.72
CA GLN A 324 27.89 -20.58 29.28
C GLN A 324 29.05 -21.38 29.90
N PRO A 325 28.93 -21.81 31.18
CA PRO A 325 29.83 -22.78 31.76
C PRO A 325 29.57 -24.17 31.16
N SER A 326 30.64 -24.89 30.86
CA SER A 326 30.62 -26.24 30.30
C SER A 326 29.74 -27.19 31.12
N GLY A 327 28.68 -27.71 30.51
CA GLY A 327 27.85 -28.77 31.07
C GLY A 327 27.19 -29.55 29.94
N THR A 328 27.71 -30.76 29.70
CA THR A 328 27.08 -31.82 28.90
C THR A 328 25.62 -32.03 29.30
N ASP A 329 24.71 -32.11 28.32
CA ASP A 329 23.79 -33.24 28.26
C ASP A 329 23.13 -33.40 26.89
N SER A 330 22.94 -34.68 26.56
CA SER A 330 22.46 -35.20 25.29
C SER A 330 20.94 -35.28 25.33
N HIS A 331 20.22 -34.69 24.38
CA HIS A 331 18.87 -35.14 24.05
C HIS A 331 18.54 -34.92 22.57
N SER A 332 18.28 -36.04 21.90
CA SER A 332 17.70 -36.16 20.57
C SER A 332 16.21 -35.79 20.62
N SER A 333 15.72 -34.99 19.69
CA SER A 333 14.33 -35.06 19.25
C SER A 333 14.16 -34.52 17.82
N MET A 334 13.93 -35.48 16.92
CA MET A 334 13.02 -35.48 15.77
C MET A 334 12.79 -34.17 14.99
N LEU A 335 13.20 -34.27 13.72
CA LEU A 335 12.70 -33.52 12.58
C LEU A 335 11.18 -33.66 12.47
N ASP A 336 10.47 -32.53 12.36
CA ASP A 336 9.13 -32.49 11.78
C ASP A 336 9.19 -31.85 10.37
N PRO A 337 8.34 -32.31 9.44
CA PRO A 337 8.57 -32.20 8.00
C PRO A 337 8.05 -30.89 7.42
N GLU A 338 8.80 -30.40 6.43
CA GLU A 338 8.37 -29.73 5.20
C GLU A 338 6.87 -29.39 5.07
N ASP A 339 6.52 -28.12 5.29
CA ASP A 339 5.35 -27.47 4.68
C ASP A 339 5.77 -26.86 3.33
N GLU A 340 6.07 -27.73 2.36
CA GLU A 340 5.93 -27.41 0.93
C GLU A 340 4.76 -28.22 0.36
N GLU A 341 4.08 -27.62 -0.63
CA GLU A 341 2.95 -28.17 -1.38
C GLU A 341 1.60 -28.25 -0.64
N THR A 342 0.88 -27.13 -0.58
CA THR A 342 -0.58 -27.09 -0.85
C THR A 342 -1.05 -25.64 -0.87
N ASN A 343 -0.72 -24.88 -1.92
CA ASN A 343 -1.45 -23.64 -2.22
C ASN A 343 -1.39 -23.22 -3.71
N GLU A 344 -1.20 -24.17 -4.62
CA GLU A 344 -1.27 -23.86 -6.07
C GLU A 344 -2.69 -23.65 -6.61
N HIS A 345 -3.74 -23.70 -5.79
CA HIS A 345 -5.12 -23.54 -6.26
C HIS A 345 -5.95 -22.44 -5.58
N MET A 346 -5.34 -21.60 -4.75
CA MET A 346 -6.06 -20.49 -4.11
C MET A 346 -5.19 -19.27 -3.77
N GLU A 347 -4.15 -19.00 -4.57
CA GLU A 347 -3.26 -17.83 -4.40
C GLU A 347 -3.20 -16.91 -5.59
#